data_AF-A0A520EBF6-F1
#
_entry.id   AF-A0A520EBF6-F1
#
_cell.length_a   1.000
_cell.length_b   1.000
_cell.length_c   1.000
_cell.angle_alpha   90.00
_cell.angle_beta   90.00
_cell.angle_gamma   90.00
#
_symmetry.space_group_name_H-M   'P 1'
#
loop_
_entity.id
_entity.type
_entity.pdbx_description
1 polymer ?
#
loop_
_entity_poly.entity_id
_entity_poly.type
_entity_poly.pdbx_seq_one_letter_code
_entity_poly.pdbx_strand_id
1 'polypeptide(L)' 'MTDDDLPTLITTPPGRYRHYKGGEYDVIDTVRHSETLQPMTLYRALYGQRGLWV' A
#
# COMPACT_ATOMS: atom_id res chain seq x y z
N MET A 1 7.86 22.80 3.75
CA MET A 1 8.63 21.58 3.45
C MET A 1 8.51 21.38 1.96
N THR A 2 9.62 21.44 1.24
CA THR A 2 9.65 21.15 -0.19
C THR A 2 9.68 19.64 -0.34
N ASP A 3 8.87 19.07 -1.24
CA ASP A 3 8.75 17.61 -1.46
C ASP A 3 10.06 16.96 -1.94
N ASP A 4 11.08 17.76 -2.24
CA ASP A 4 12.38 17.35 -2.79
C ASP A 4 13.21 16.44 -1.86
N ASP A 5 12.93 16.41 -0.55
CA ASP A 5 13.64 15.56 0.42
C ASP A 5 12.90 14.26 0.78
N LEU A 6 11.80 13.94 0.07
CA LEU A 6 11.04 12.74 0.39
C LEU A 6 11.72 11.47 -0.15
N PRO A 7 11.70 10.35 0.61
CA PRO A 7 12.18 9.07 0.12
C PRO A 7 11.49 8.67 -1.20
N THR A 8 12.20 8.00 -2.10
CA THR A 8 11.60 7.51 -3.35
C THR A 8 10.40 6.60 -3.05
N LEU A 9 9.29 6.80 -3.76
CA LEU A 9 8.15 5.87 -3.72
C LEU A 9 8.50 4.62 -4.53
N ILE A 10 8.73 3.50 -3.84
CA ILE A 10 8.82 2.20 -4.49
C ILE A 10 7.38 1.74 -4.79
N THR A 11 6.93 1.98 -6.01
CA THR A 11 5.55 1.71 -6.41
C THR A 11 5.28 0.22 -6.56
N THR A 12 4.27 -0.28 -5.84
CA THR A 12 3.70 -1.60 -6.12
C THR A 12 2.68 -1.46 -7.26
N PRO A 13 2.77 -2.25 -8.34
CA PRO A 13 1.77 -2.20 -9.40
C PRO A 13 0.36 -2.45 -8.85
N PRO A 14 -0.65 -1.65 -9.24
CA PRO A 14 -2.04 -1.93 -8.85
C PRO A 14 -2.55 -3.25 -9.41
N GLY A 15 -3.51 -3.84 -8.70
CA GLY A 15 -4.20 -5.05 -9.13
C GLY A 15 -4.21 -6.14 -8.06
N ARG A 16 -4.55 -7.36 -8.47
CA ARG A 16 -4.81 -8.45 -7.53
C ARG A 16 -3.56 -9.22 -7.16
N TYR A 17 -3.37 -9.39 -5.85
CA TYR A 17 -2.29 -10.15 -5.26
C TYR A 17 -2.85 -11.19 -4.29
N ARG A 18 -2.01 -12.20 -3.99
CA ARG A 18 -2.32 -13.23 -3.01
C ARG A 18 -1.36 -13.09 -1.84
N HIS A 19 -1.90 -13.02 -0.63
CA HIS A 19 -1.10 -12.96 0.58
C HIS A 19 -0.44 -14.32 0.84
N TYR A 20 0.78 -14.34 1.39
CA TYR A 20 1.52 -15.58 1.59
C TYR A 20 0.82 -16.55 2.57
N LYS A 21 0.03 -16.01 3.51
CA LYS A 21 -0.83 -16.79 4.42
C LYS A 21 -2.16 -17.25 3.77
N GLY A 22 -2.33 -17.05 2.47
CA GLY A 22 -3.61 -17.19 1.78
C GLY A 22 -4.47 -15.93 1.87
N GLY A 23 -5.55 -15.91 1.10
CA GLY A 23 -6.41 -14.74 0.91
C GLY A 23 -5.94 -13.82 -0.22
N GLU A 24 -6.89 -13.28 -0.97
CA GLU A 24 -6.64 -12.31 -2.04
C GLU A 24 -6.81 -10.88 -1.52
N TYR A 25 -6.03 -9.97 -2.08
CA TYR A 25 -6.18 -8.53 -1.86
C TYR A 25 -5.94 -7.78 -3.17
N ASP A 26 -6.45 -6.56 -3.23
CA ASP A 26 -6.31 -5.66 -4.37
C ASP A 26 -5.42 -4.49 -3.96
N VAL A 27 -4.24 -4.39 -4.58
CA VAL A 27 -3.34 -3.25 -4.43
C VAL A 27 -3.95 -2.08 -5.18
N ILE A 28 -4.13 -0.98 -4.48
CA ILE A 28 -4.73 0.24 -5.01
C ILE A 28 -3.63 1.21 -5.42
N ASP A 29 -2.70 1.50 -4.50
CA ASP A 29 -1.65 2.50 -4.73
C ASP A 29 -0.47 2.33 -3.75
N THR A 30 0.57 3.14 -3.92
CA THR A 30 1.64 3.34 -2.93
C THR A 30 1.54 4.72 -2.33
N VAL A 31 1.42 4.79 -1.01
CA VAL A 31 1.21 6.03 -0.24
C VAL A 31 2.39 6.31 0.69
N ARG A 32 2.39 7.47 1.35
CA ARG A 32 3.40 7.85 2.35
C ARG A 32 2.83 7.80 3.75
N HIS A 33 3.58 7.20 4.67
CA HIS A 33 3.30 7.33 6.10
C HIS A 33 3.63 8.76 6.56
N SER A 34 2.65 9.49 7.10
CA SER A 34 2.84 10.92 7.39
C SER A 34 3.89 11.22 8.45
N GLU A 35 4.09 10.32 9.42
CA GLU A 35 5.04 10.53 10.52
C GLU A 35 6.48 10.15 10.15
N THR A 36 6.65 9.12 9.32
CA THR A 36 7.97 8.55 8.98
C THR A 36 8.39 8.79 7.55
N LEU A 37 7.48 9.29 6.71
CA LEU A 37 7.64 9.52 5.26
C LEU A 37 7.96 8.26 4.45
N GLN A 38 7.86 7.09 5.07
CA GLN A 38 8.14 5.81 4.45
C GLN A 38 7.07 5.46 3.40
N PRO A 39 7.46 4.93 2.23
CA PRO A 39 6.51 4.41 1.25
C PRO A 39 5.84 3.13 1.78
N MET A 40 4.52 3.04 1.61
CA MET A 40 3.71 1.90 2.04
C MET A 40 2.67 1.54 0.98
N THR A 41 2.36 0.26 0.83
CA THR A 41 1.36 -0.22 -0.14
C THR A 41 -0.04 -0.10 0.44
N LEU A 42 -0.90 0.70 -0.19
CA LEU A 42 -2.32 0.75 0.11
C LEU A 42 -3.04 -0.39 -0.60
N TYR A 43 -3.71 -1.23 0.16
CA TYR A 43 -4.48 -2.34 -0.41
C TYR A 43 -5.83 -2.56 0.27
N ARG A 44 -6.72 -3.27 -0.43
CA ARG A 44 -8.01 -3.73 0.08
C ARG A 44 -8.03 -5.23 0.21
N ALA A 45 -8.38 -5.74 1.39
CA ALA A 45 -8.66 -7.17 1.54
C ALA A 45 -9.85 -7.58 0.66
N LEU A 46 -9.77 -8.70 -0.06
CA LEU A 46 -10.92 -9.25 -0.81
C LEU A 46 -11.67 -10.31 -0.01
N TYR A 47 -11.42 -10.38 1.30
CA TYR A 47 -12.04 -11.28 2.25
C TYR A 47 -12.54 -10.51 3.49
N GLY A 48 -13.36 -11.17 4.30
CA GLY A 48 -13.91 -10.60 5.53
C GLY A 48 -14.64 -9.28 5.27
N GLN A 49 -14.35 -8.26 6.09
CA GLN A 49 -14.97 -6.93 6.00
C GLN A 49 -14.46 -6.06 4.83
N ARG A 50 -13.51 -6.57 4.02
CA ARG A 50 -12.95 -5.89 2.85
C ARG A 50 -12.40 -4.48 3.14
N GLY A 51 -11.73 -4.35 4.30
CA GLY A 51 -11.12 -3.09 4.76
C GLY A 51 -9.88 -2.68 3.97
N LEU A 52 -9.48 -1.41 4.17
CA LEU A 52 -8.27 -0.81 3.62
C LEU A 52 -7.13 -0.89 4.65
N TRP A 53 -5.92 -1.16 4.15
CA TRP A 53 -4.74 -1.38 4.97
C TRP A 53 -3.52 -0.70 4.36
N VAL A 54 -2.58 -0.33 5.24
CA VAL A 54 -1.29 0.28 4.95
C VAL A 54 -0.27 -0.32 5.93
#